data_AF-A0A2D4HWI1-F1
#
_entry.id   AF-A0A2D4HWI1-F1
#
_cell.length_a   1.000
_cell.length_b   1.000
_cell.length_c   1.000
_cell.angle_alpha   90.00
_cell.angle_beta   90.00
_cell.angle_gamma   90.00
#
_symmetry.space_group_name_H-M   'P 1'
#
loop_
_entity.id
_entity.type
_entity.pdbx_description
1 polymer ?
#
loop_
_entity_poly.entity_id
_entity_poly.type
_entity_poly.pdbx_seq_one_letter_code
_entity_poly.pdbx_strand_id
1 'polypeptide(L)'
;AQLLNNKVFLLTFIRTLELQRSFSMRDRGNVASLIMTGLQGKLEYATDVLKQLLSDLIEKNLENKNHPKLLLRRTESVAEKMLTNWFAFLLHKFLKECAGEPLFMLYCAIKQQ
;
A
#
# COMPACT_ATOMS: atom_id res chain seq x y z
N ALA A 1 15.22 -8.64 12.86
CA ALA A 1 13.90 -8.22 12.36
C ALA A 1 12.76 -8.38 13.40
N GLN A 2 13.02 -8.24 14.71
CA GLN A 2 11.98 -8.42 15.73
C GLN A 2 11.07 -7.18 15.90
N LEU A 3 11.63 -5.97 15.75
CA LEU A 3 10.89 -4.71 15.93
C LEU A 3 9.76 -4.51 14.90
N LEU A 4 9.92 -4.95 13.65
CA LEU A 4 8.86 -4.85 12.65
C LEU A 4 7.62 -5.70 13.01
N ASN A 5 7.77 -6.71 13.87
CA ASN A 5 6.64 -7.51 14.38
C ASN A 5 5.96 -6.87 15.60
N ASN A 6 6.48 -5.75 16.11
CA ASN A 6 5.82 -4.97 17.15
C ASN A 6 4.91 -3.92 16.49
N LYS A 7 3.60 -4.09 16.63
CA LYS A 7 2.58 -3.25 15.98
C LYS A 7 2.74 -1.78 16.36
N VAL A 8 2.96 -1.49 17.64
CA VAL A 8 3.12 -0.12 18.15
C VAL A 8 4.35 0.54 17.54
N PHE A 9 5.48 -0.18 17.48
CA PHE A 9 6.69 0.32 16.84
C PHE A 9 6.45 0.61 15.36
N LEU A 10 5.89 -0.34 14.61
CA LEU A 10 5.73 -0.18 13.16
C LEU A 10 4.79 0.96 12.80
N LEU A 11 3.67 1.10 13.51
CA LEU A 11 2.75 2.22 13.33
C LEU A 11 3.43 3.57 13.65
N THR A 12 4.14 3.64 14.78
CA THR A 12 4.86 4.85 15.19
C THR A 12 5.93 5.20 14.16
N PHE A 13 6.72 4.23 13.72
CA PHE A 13 7.77 4.40 12.73
C PHE A 13 7.23 5.01 11.43
N ILE A 14 6.17 4.45 10.86
CA ILE A 14 5.55 4.97 9.63
C ILE A 14 5.04 6.39 9.83
N ARG A 15 4.28 6.64 10.93
CA ARG A 15 3.75 7.97 11.24
C ARG A 15 4.87 9.01 11.39
N THR A 16 5.95 8.66 12.09
CA THR A 16 7.11 9.55 12.29
C THR A 16 7.79 9.91 10.97
N LEU A 17 7.96 8.94 10.06
CA LEU A 17 8.52 9.20 8.73
C LEU A 17 7.61 10.12 7.91
N GLU A 18 6.30 9.88 7.89
CA GLU A 18 5.36 10.69 7.10
C GLU A 18 5.22 12.14 7.57
N LEU A 19 5.51 12.41 8.85
CA LEU A 19 5.55 13.76 9.40
C LEU A 19 6.78 14.57 8.94
N GLN A 20 7.83 13.92 8.44
CA GLN A 20 9.03 14.63 7.97
C GLN A 20 8.76 15.31 6.63
N ARG A 21 9.00 16.62 6.55
CA ARG A 21 8.84 17.39 5.29
C ARG A 21 9.78 16.92 4.18
N SER A 22 10.94 16.39 4.55
CA SER A 22 11.93 15.83 3.62
C SER A 22 11.55 14.44 3.10
N PHE A 23 10.56 13.77 3.69
CA PHE A 23 10.15 12.44 3.27
C PHE A 23 9.34 12.56 1.98
N SER A 24 9.95 12.15 0.87
CA SER A 24 9.40 12.35 -0.47
C SER A 24 8.37 11.29 -0.85
N MET A 25 7.66 11.50 -1.97
CA MET A 25 6.74 10.51 -2.53
C MET A 25 7.46 9.20 -2.93
N ARG A 26 8.72 9.31 -3.35
CA ARG A 26 9.58 8.15 -3.66
C ARG A 26 9.89 7.36 -2.38
N ASP A 27 10.25 8.06 -1.30
CA ASP A 27 10.59 7.41 -0.03
C ASP A 27 9.39 6.68 0.56
N ARG A 28 8.20 7.27 0.48
CA ARG A 28 6.94 6.62 0.87
C ARG A 28 6.73 5.30 0.13
N GLY A 29 6.97 5.28 -1.19
CA GLY A 29 6.86 4.07 -2.01
C GLY A 29 7.90 3.02 -1.64
N ASN A 30 9.15 3.43 -1.46
CA ASN A 30 10.23 2.53 -1.08
C ASN A 30 9.96 1.88 0.29
N VAL A 31 9.57 2.69 1.29
CA VAL A 31 9.26 2.20 2.64
C VAL A 31 8.07 1.25 2.61
N ALA A 32 6.99 1.59 1.90
CA ALA A 32 5.83 0.71 1.76
C ALA A 32 6.21 -0.66 1.17
N SER A 33 7.01 -0.68 0.10
CA SER A 33 7.45 -1.93 -0.54
C SER A 33 8.41 -2.74 0.30
N LEU A 34 9.36 -2.08 0.99
CA LEU A 34 10.30 -2.75 1.90
C LEU A 34 9.57 -3.38 3.09
N ILE A 35 8.62 -2.67 3.70
CA ILE A 35 7.80 -3.20 4.80
C ILE A 35 6.96 -4.39 4.32
N MET A 36 6.25 -4.24 3.20
CA MET A 36 5.39 -5.30 2.68
C MET A 36 6.18 -6.55 2.29
N THR A 37 7.36 -6.38 1.69
CA THR A 37 8.26 -7.50 1.38
C THR A 37 8.80 -8.15 2.65
N GLY A 38 9.25 -7.35 3.63
CA GLY A 38 9.73 -7.85 4.92
C GLY A 38 8.66 -8.57 5.75
N LEU A 39 7.38 -8.28 5.51
CA LEU A 39 6.23 -8.91 6.16
C LEU A 39 5.50 -9.91 5.27
N GLN A 40 6.02 -10.28 4.10
CA GLN A 40 5.34 -11.16 3.15
C GLN A 40 5.01 -12.54 3.75
N GLY A 41 5.85 -13.06 4.66
CA GLY A 41 5.58 -14.30 5.38
C GLY A 41 4.55 -14.18 6.52
N LYS A 42 4.04 -12.97 6.79
CA LYS A 42 3.13 -12.64 7.89
C LYS A 42 2.00 -11.71 7.43
N LEU A 43 1.35 -12.05 6.32
CA LEU A 43 0.33 -11.19 5.70
C LEU A 43 -0.86 -10.90 6.61
N GLU A 44 -1.22 -11.79 7.54
CA GLU A 44 -2.27 -11.50 8.53
C GLU A 44 -1.91 -10.29 9.40
N TYR A 45 -0.68 -10.29 9.94
CA TYR A 45 -0.16 -9.15 10.71
C TYR A 45 -0.01 -7.90 9.84
N ALA A 46 0.51 -8.02 8.62
CA ALA A 46 0.61 -6.90 7.69
C ALA A 46 -0.77 -6.29 7.37
N THR A 47 -1.80 -7.12 7.23
CA THR A 47 -3.19 -6.70 7.01
C THR A 47 -3.74 -5.95 8.22
N ASP A 48 -3.46 -6.41 9.43
CA ASP A 48 -3.88 -5.73 10.67
C ASP A 48 -3.23 -4.35 10.81
N VAL A 49 -1.93 -4.24 10.51
CA VAL A 49 -1.22 -2.94 10.46
C VAL A 49 -1.82 -2.04 9.39
N LEU A 50 -2.07 -2.57 8.18
CA LEU A 50 -2.63 -1.81 7.07
C LEU A 50 -4.04 -1.28 7.39
N LYS A 51 -4.90 -2.10 8.01
CA LYS A 51 -6.24 -1.67 8.45
C LYS A 51 -6.15 -0.48 9.40
N GLN A 52 -5.27 -0.54 10.39
CA GLN A 52 -5.10 0.57 11.33
C GLN A 52 -4.60 1.85 10.62
N LEU A 53 -3.62 1.74 9.73
CA LEU A 53 -3.11 2.90 8.99
C LEU A 53 -4.17 3.53 8.08
N LEU A 54 -5.03 2.72 7.47
CA LEU A 54 -6.16 3.21 6.66
C LEU A 54 -7.23 3.87 7.54
N SER A 55 -7.52 3.33 8.72
CA SER A 55 -8.40 3.98 9.70
C SER A 55 -7.86 5.36 10.11
N ASP A 56 -6.57 5.45 10.46
CA ASP A 56 -5.93 6.72 10.80
C ASP A 56 -6.03 7.73 9.63
N LEU A 57 -5.87 7.26 8.39
CA LEU A 57 -5.96 8.10 7.19
C LEU A 57 -7.39 8.62 6.97
N ILE A 58 -8.40 7.79 7.20
CA ILE A 58 -9.82 8.18 7.14
C ILE A 58 -10.10 9.24 8.21
N GLU A 59 -9.74 8.98 9.47
CA GLU A 59 -9.95 9.90 10.59
C GLU A 59 -9.30 11.26 10.31
N LYS A 60 -8.02 11.27 9.93
CA LYS A 60 -7.31 12.49 9.58
C LYS A 60 -7.95 13.23 8.40
N ASN A 61 -8.49 12.52 7.41
CA ASN A 61 -9.17 13.15 6.28
C ASN A 61 -10.46 13.87 6.73
N LEU A 62 -11.24 13.21 7.59
CA LEU A 62 -12.48 13.75 8.17
C LEU A 62 -12.20 14.95 9.08
N GLU A 63 -11.18 14.88 9.94
CA GLU A 63 -10.74 15.98 10.81
C GLU A 63 -10.35 17.23 10.01
N ASN A 64 -9.64 17.03 8.90
CA ASN A 64 -9.25 18.11 7.99
C ASN A 64 -10.41 18.63 7.13
N LYS A 65 -11.63 18.10 7.31
CA LYS A 65 -12.84 18.44 6.54
C LYS A 65 -12.64 18.31 5.03
N ASN A 66 -11.76 17.40 4.62
CA ASN A 66 -11.52 17.13 3.21
C ASN A 66 -12.72 16.43 2.59
N HIS A 67 -12.94 16.66 1.30
CA HIS A 67 -14.06 16.03 0.59
C HIS A 67 -13.85 14.50 0.54
N PRO A 68 -14.78 13.66 1.03
CA PRO A 68 -14.57 12.21 1.18
C PRO A 68 -14.19 11.48 -0.11
N LYS A 69 -14.76 11.89 -1.26
CA LYS A 69 -14.41 11.32 -2.59
C LYS A 69 -12.95 11.58 -3.04
N LEU A 70 -12.21 12.44 -2.32
CA LEU A 70 -10.80 12.69 -2.60
C LEU A 70 -9.87 11.76 -1.80
N LEU A 71 -10.40 11.09 -0.78
CA LEU A 71 -9.66 10.08 -0.02
C LEU A 71 -9.24 8.92 -0.93
N LEU A 72 -8.01 8.44 -0.77
CA LEU A 72 -7.37 7.40 -1.61
C LEU A 72 -7.16 7.75 -3.10
N ARG A 73 -7.50 8.98 -3.55
CA ARG A 73 -7.49 9.32 -4.98
C ARG A 73 -6.09 9.46 -5.58
N ARG A 74 -5.11 9.93 -4.79
CA ARG A 74 -3.78 10.29 -5.30
C ARG A 74 -2.67 9.33 -4.87
N THR A 75 -2.96 8.37 -3.99
CA THR A 75 -1.99 7.36 -3.55
C THR A 75 -0.75 8.01 -2.91
N GLU A 76 -0.97 8.93 -1.99
CA GLU A 76 0.08 9.82 -1.45
C GLU A 76 0.69 9.32 -0.13
N SER A 77 -0.03 8.49 0.63
CA SER A 77 0.46 7.93 1.89
C SER A 77 1.19 6.59 1.73
N VAL A 78 2.00 6.24 2.73
CA VAL A 78 2.57 4.90 2.88
C VAL A 78 1.46 3.85 2.98
N ALA A 79 0.36 4.15 3.67
CA ALA A 79 -0.79 3.26 3.80
C ALA A 79 -1.42 2.91 2.45
N GLU A 80 -1.68 3.91 1.60
CA GLU A 80 -2.21 3.70 0.24
C GLU A 80 -1.25 2.85 -0.62
N LYS A 81 0.06 3.08 -0.52
CA LYS A 81 1.05 2.30 -1.27
C LYS A 81 1.18 0.86 -0.74
N MET A 82 1.09 0.67 0.57
CA MET A 82 1.00 -0.65 1.18
C MET A 82 -0.26 -1.40 0.73
N LEU A 83 -1.40 -0.70 0.58
CA LEU A 83 -2.63 -1.27 0.03
C LEU A 83 -2.44 -1.76 -1.42
N THR A 84 -1.78 -0.99 -2.27
CA THR A 84 -1.43 -1.43 -3.63
C THR A 84 -0.57 -2.69 -3.63
N ASN A 85 0.45 -2.74 -2.76
CA ASN A 85 1.32 -3.92 -2.62
C ASN A 85 0.56 -5.14 -2.08
N TRP A 86 -0.36 -4.92 -1.13
CA TRP A 86 -1.22 -5.97 -0.57
C TRP A 86 -2.10 -6.60 -1.65
N PHE A 87 -2.73 -5.78 -2.50
CA PHE A 87 -3.47 -6.27 -3.66
C PHE A 87 -2.56 -7.01 -4.64
N ALA A 88 -1.36 -6.50 -4.93
CA ALA A 88 -0.43 -7.18 -5.83
C ALA A 88 -0.07 -8.60 -5.35
N PHE A 89 0.13 -8.78 -4.04
CA PHE A 89 0.39 -10.11 -3.48
C PHE A 89 -0.83 -11.04 -3.58
N LEU A 90 -2.01 -10.57 -3.19
CA LEU A 90 -3.20 -11.42 -3.12
C LEU A 90 -3.82 -11.72 -4.49
N LEU A 91 -3.68 -10.80 -5.45
CA LEU A 91 -4.25 -10.95 -6.78
C LEU A 91 -3.30 -11.63 -7.76
N HIS A 92 -2.09 -12.04 -7.34
CA HIS A 92 -1.17 -12.74 -8.24
C HIS A 92 -1.78 -14.03 -8.82
N LYS A 93 -2.48 -14.82 -8.00
CA LYS A 93 -3.15 -16.04 -8.46
C LYS A 93 -4.27 -15.72 -9.46
N PHE A 94 -5.10 -14.72 -9.16
CA PHE A 94 -6.15 -14.25 -10.07
C PHE A 94 -5.58 -13.76 -11.41
N LEU A 95 -4.46 -13.03 -11.38
CA LEU A 95 -3.76 -12.63 -12.59
C LEU A 95 -3.30 -13.85 -13.38
N LYS A 96 -2.67 -14.84 -12.72
CA LYS A 96 -2.15 -16.03 -13.39
C LYS A 96 -3.26 -16.90 -14.00
N GLU A 97 -4.40 -17.01 -13.33
CA GLU A 97 -5.44 -17.99 -13.67
C GLU A 97 -6.62 -17.40 -14.46
N CYS A 98 -6.84 -16.09 -14.41
CA CYS A 98 -8.02 -15.47 -15.01
C CYS A 98 -7.68 -14.24 -15.86
N ALA A 99 -6.99 -13.25 -15.30
CA ALA A 99 -6.84 -11.94 -15.95
C ALA A 99 -5.60 -11.82 -16.87
N GLY A 100 -4.63 -12.73 -16.74
CA GLY A 100 -3.34 -12.64 -17.41
C GLY A 100 -3.41 -12.89 -18.91
N GLU A 101 -4.12 -13.94 -19.33
CA GLU A 101 -4.32 -14.26 -20.75
C GLU A 101 -5.02 -13.13 -21.54
N PRO A 102 -6.20 -12.62 -21.13
CA PRO A 102 -6.85 -11.54 -21.87
C PRO A 102 -6.02 -10.26 -21.88
N LEU A 103 -5.31 -9.96 -20.79
CA LEU A 103 -4.42 -8.80 -20.72
C LEU A 103 -3.22 -8.94 -21.67
N PHE A 104 -2.63 -10.14 -21.76
CA PHE A 104 -1.52 -10.42 -22.66
C PHE A 104 -1.95 -10.36 -24.14
N MET A 105 -3.12 -10.92 -24.46
CA MET A 105 -3.68 -10.87 -25.81
C MET A 105 -3.92 -9.41 -26.26
N LEU A 106 -4.45 -8.57 -25.37
CA LEU A 106 -4.61 -7.14 -25.65
C LEU A 106 -3.25 -6.45 -25.91
N TYR A 107 -2.23 -6.74 -25.10
CA TYR A 107 -0.88 -6.21 -25.32
C TYR A 107 -0.33 -6.62 -26.70
N CYS A 108 -0.48 -7.89 -27.08
CA CYS A 108 -0.06 -8.39 -28.39
C CYS A 108 -0.79 -7.70 -29.54
N ALA A 109 -2.11 -7.49 -29.41
CA ALA A 109 -2.92 -6.82 -30.43
C ALA A 109 -2.47 -5.36 -30.64
N ILE A 110 -2.21 -4.61 -29.56
CA ILE A 110 -1.72 -3.22 -29.65
C ILE A 110 -0.32 -3.17 -30.27
N LYS A 111 0.57 -4.11 -29.91
CA LYS A 111 1.94 -4.15 -30.43
C LYS A 111 2.01 -4.49 -31.94
N GLN A 112 1.02 -5.20 -32.46
CA GLN A 112 0.97 -5.60 -33.88
C GLN A 112 0.41 -4.48 -34.80
N GLN A 113 -0.25 -3.47 -34.24
CA GLN A 113 -0.66 -2.26 -34.98
C GLN A 113 0.53 -1.33 -35.22
#